data_AF-A0A3D2TGY1-F1
#
_entry.id   AF-A0A3D2TGY1-F1
#
_cell.length_a   1.000
_cell.length_b   1.000
_cell.length_c   1.000
_cell.angle_alpha   90.00
_cell.angle_beta   90.00
_cell.angle_gamma   90.00
#
_symmetry.space_group_name_H-M   'P 1'
#
loop_
_entity.id
_entity.type
_entity.pdbx_description
1 polymer ?
#
loop_
_entity_poly.entity_id
_entity_poly.type
_entity_poly.pdbx_seq_one_letter_code
_entity_poly.pdbx_strand_id
1 'polypeptide(L)'
;MCTLDGANLLTPQVVLDGLSDSHSGVRRHAIRLSEKFAANARVQSALLDMLTDEDLHVRMQLAYSLGEIPEDVAVSGLADLVFAQPNDKYLLTAVLSSLESENILPFAKATLVADPEQKLPVRVVDEIARIAGQLVTEKQATSLLRAAFESGSAALTSTVAEFEVRDDIDLAELCTPEMIEMFRRQTQDARQVAGNTDADADQRAAAIRWLATEIVEKLNVDEIGSLIRSNSPPAVQKAAVESLGSHENVPKVMSHLITAWSSGTPALRAHIFEFVSNQPEMSNLFLKAVEENRIEVTATSTRQRDHFLNNGDESIRRRADKLFQRASSEREQVVNQYLSALALPCDPGRGRIAFQKHCSVCHRLENEGRHIGPDLTALSNRSPHALLVAILDPSRAVEEKFKSYVAFASDGRQVSGMIVQETSVSVTLDAGEGKKTTLARAEIEELRDTGLSLMPIGLERQLTNQQIADIVAYVRSVGPKPKSFANHEPSLVTADEKGVLVLAATNCRIYGPRLTFDQEFRNLGWWISDEDRAVWSLTVPRTGEYLVFFDSACTEEEAGKRFVMEVGGNRLTGIVESTGSWNTYREVEIGKVRLTKGIAELSLRSVGEIESELMRLRTIHLTPIESEH
;
A
#
# COMPACT_ATOMS: atom_id res chain seq x y z
N MET A 1 -28.84 27.95 -2.66
CA MET A 1 -29.31 26.94 -1.67
C MET A 1 -28.39 26.85 -0.45
N CYS A 2 -27.10 26.54 -0.59
CA CYS A 2 -26.19 26.42 0.57
C CYS A 2 -26.13 27.68 1.47
N THR A 3 -26.22 28.87 0.89
CA THR A 3 -26.32 30.13 1.67
C THR A 3 -27.61 30.23 2.48
N LEU A 4 -28.74 29.77 1.91
CA LEU A 4 -30.02 29.73 2.64
C LEU A 4 -29.97 28.72 3.77
N ASP A 5 -29.29 27.59 3.54
CA ASP A 5 -29.06 26.58 4.56
C ASP A 5 -28.21 27.12 5.73
N GLY A 6 -27.08 27.78 5.44
CA GLY A 6 -26.23 28.40 6.45
C GLY A 6 -26.91 29.54 7.22
N ALA A 7 -27.93 30.17 6.63
CA ALA A 7 -28.77 31.18 7.26
C ALA A 7 -30.00 30.59 7.99
N ASN A 8 -30.18 29.27 7.97
CA ASN A 8 -31.36 28.57 8.50
C ASN A 8 -32.71 29.05 7.88
N LEU A 9 -32.67 29.41 6.59
CA LEU A 9 -33.80 29.88 5.78
C LEU A 9 -34.17 28.90 4.66
N LEU A 10 -33.58 27.71 4.66
CA LEU A 10 -33.87 26.68 3.66
C LEU A 10 -35.29 26.13 3.85
N THR A 11 -36.02 25.93 2.74
CA THR A 11 -37.37 25.35 2.76
C THR A 11 -37.45 24.13 1.84
N PRO A 12 -38.43 23.22 2.04
CA PRO A 12 -38.63 22.08 1.14
C PRO A 12 -38.84 22.48 -0.32
N GLN A 13 -39.52 23.60 -0.59
CA GLN A 13 -39.77 24.05 -1.97
C GLN A 13 -38.47 24.43 -2.68
N VAL A 14 -37.54 25.10 -1.98
CA VAL A 14 -36.23 25.45 -2.54
C VAL A 14 -35.41 24.20 -2.90
N VAL A 15 -35.53 23.14 -2.10
CA VAL A 15 -34.89 21.85 -2.40
C VAL A 15 -35.54 21.21 -3.63
N LEU A 16 -36.87 21.17 -3.71
CA LEU A 16 -37.59 20.63 -4.88
C LEU A 16 -37.24 21.36 -6.18
N ASP A 17 -37.14 22.68 -6.14
CA ASP A 17 -36.73 23.49 -7.29
C ASP A 17 -35.29 23.14 -7.71
N GLY A 18 -34.39 22.96 -6.73
CA GLY A 18 -33.00 22.57 -6.97
C GLY A 18 -32.83 21.14 -7.50
N LEU A 19 -33.70 20.20 -7.11
CA LEU A 19 -33.72 18.83 -7.63
C LEU A 19 -34.11 18.80 -9.12
N SER A 20 -34.90 19.77 -9.58
CA SER A 20 -35.35 19.86 -10.98
C SER A 20 -34.43 20.72 -11.85
N ASP A 21 -33.29 21.20 -11.33
CA ASP A 21 -32.41 22.13 -12.04
C ASP A 21 -31.66 21.45 -13.20
N SER A 22 -31.49 22.17 -14.31
CA SER A 22 -30.72 21.69 -15.47
C SER A 22 -29.27 21.31 -15.15
N HIS A 23 -28.64 21.93 -14.15
CA HIS A 23 -27.23 21.75 -13.83
C HIS A 23 -27.02 20.69 -12.75
N SER A 24 -26.27 19.62 -13.06
CA SER A 24 -26.07 18.47 -12.16
C SER A 24 -25.44 18.84 -10.80
N GLY A 25 -24.56 19.84 -10.77
CA GLY A 25 -24.02 20.41 -9.52
C GLY A 25 -25.10 20.98 -8.57
N VAL A 26 -26.14 21.61 -9.12
CA VAL A 26 -27.25 22.16 -8.33
C VAL A 26 -28.09 21.01 -7.77
N ARG A 27 -28.42 20.02 -8.61
CA ARG A 27 -29.13 18.81 -8.21
C ARG A 27 -28.40 18.04 -7.10
N ARG A 28 -27.09 17.83 -7.22
CA ARG A 28 -26.25 17.22 -6.16
C ARG A 28 -26.38 17.94 -4.82
N HIS A 29 -26.25 19.26 -4.82
CA HIS A 29 -26.38 20.03 -3.59
C HIS A 29 -27.81 20.03 -3.05
N ALA A 30 -28.82 20.01 -3.92
CA ALA A 30 -30.21 19.87 -3.51
C ALA A 30 -30.46 18.53 -2.81
N ILE A 31 -29.94 17.42 -3.36
CA ILE A 31 -30.01 16.08 -2.73
C ILE A 31 -29.38 16.11 -1.34
N ARG A 32 -28.14 16.58 -1.20
CA ARG A 32 -27.51 16.63 0.13
C ARG A 32 -28.28 17.48 1.14
N LEU A 33 -28.81 18.62 0.69
CA LEU A 33 -29.60 19.50 1.56
C LEU A 33 -31.00 18.96 1.87
N SER A 34 -31.47 17.97 1.11
CA SER A 34 -32.77 17.34 1.30
C SER A 34 -32.86 16.50 2.58
N GLU A 35 -31.72 16.06 3.12
CA GLU A 35 -31.61 15.27 4.37
C GLU A 35 -32.36 15.95 5.54
N LYS A 36 -32.28 17.29 5.63
CA LYS A 36 -33.01 18.08 6.65
C LYS A 36 -34.54 17.99 6.54
N PHE A 37 -35.03 17.54 5.40
CA PHE A 37 -36.45 17.38 5.09
C PHE A 37 -36.79 15.93 4.76
N ALA A 38 -36.01 14.96 5.25
CA ALA A 38 -36.17 13.53 5.00
C ALA A 38 -37.59 13.00 5.28
N ALA A 39 -38.32 13.59 6.23
CA ALA A 39 -39.70 13.23 6.55
C ALA A 39 -40.76 13.81 5.58
N ASN A 40 -40.38 14.65 4.62
CA ASN A 40 -41.31 15.30 3.69
C ASN A 40 -41.60 14.40 2.47
N ALA A 41 -42.83 13.90 2.35
CA ALA A 41 -43.23 12.99 1.27
C ALA A 41 -43.00 13.53 -0.16
N ARG A 42 -43.10 14.85 -0.37
CA ARG A 42 -42.83 15.44 -1.70
C ARG A 42 -41.34 15.40 -2.02
N VAL A 43 -40.49 15.64 -1.02
CA VAL A 43 -39.03 15.56 -1.15
C VAL A 43 -38.61 14.11 -1.37
N GLN A 44 -39.16 13.16 -0.61
CA GLN A 44 -38.93 11.73 -0.81
C GLN A 44 -39.25 11.27 -2.23
N SER A 45 -40.44 11.60 -2.74
CA SER A 45 -40.83 11.27 -4.13
C SER A 45 -39.86 11.89 -5.14
N ALA A 46 -39.49 13.16 -4.97
CA ALA A 46 -38.57 13.83 -5.88
C ALA A 46 -37.16 13.23 -5.83
N LEU A 47 -36.71 12.70 -4.69
CA LEU A 47 -35.43 12.01 -4.58
C LEU A 47 -35.46 10.65 -5.29
N LEU A 48 -36.57 9.92 -5.24
CA LEU A 48 -36.71 8.67 -6.00
C LEU A 48 -36.69 8.91 -7.51
N ASP A 49 -37.23 10.02 -8.00
CA ASP A 49 -37.15 10.38 -9.43
C ASP A 49 -35.69 10.55 -9.90
N MET A 50 -34.77 10.87 -8.98
CA MET A 50 -33.34 11.05 -9.26
C MET A 50 -32.56 9.74 -9.44
N LEU A 51 -33.17 8.57 -9.18
CA LEU A 51 -32.52 7.26 -9.37
C LEU A 51 -32.02 7.07 -10.81
N THR A 52 -32.69 7.72 -11.76
CA THR A 52 -32.40 7.62 -13.20
C THR A 52 -31.63 8.82 -13.76
N ASP A 53 -31.10 9.70 -12.90
CA ASP A 53 -30.35 10.88 -13.34
C ASP A 53 -29.17 10.50 -14.25
N GLU A 54 -28.95 11.31 -15.29
CA GLU A 54 -27.89 11.08 -16.28
C GLU A 54 -26.48 11.19 -15.66
N ASP A 55 -26.29 12.04 -14.65
CA ASP A 55 -25.00 12.28 -14.00
C ASP A 55 -24.75 11.27 -12.87
N LEU A 56 -23.63 10.54 -12.98
CA LEU A 56 -23.23 9.53 -12.00
C LEU A 56 -22.98 10.14 -10.60
N HIS A 57 -22.46 11.36 -10.51
CA HIS A 57 -22.22 12.00 -9.22
C HIS A 57 -23.51 12.41 -8.53
N VAL A 58 -24.59 12.66 -9.29
CA VAL A 58 -25.94 12.90 -8.74
C VAL A 58 -26.45 11.63 -8.09
N ARG A 59 -26.35 10.49 -8.79
CA ARG A 59 -26.75 9.18 -8.25
C ARG A 59 -25.90 8.72 -7.06
N MET A 60 -24.60 8.99 -7.07
CA MET A 60 -23.74 8.73 -5.90
C MET A 60 -24.16 9.57 -4.69
N GLN A 61 -24.41 10.88 -4.88
CA GLN A 61 -24.90 11.73 -3.79
C GLN A 61 -26.28 11.27 -3.29
N LEU A 62 -27.14 10.81 -4.20
CA LEU A 62 -28.43 10.22 -3.85
C LEU A 62 -28.25 9.00 -2.94
N ALA A 63 -27.35 8.08 -3.30
CA ALA A 63 -27.04 6.91 -2.48
C ALA A 63 -26.67 7.29 -1.04
N TYR A 64 -25.77 8.27 -0.85
CA TYR A 64 -25.43 8.75 0.49
C TYR A 64 -26.64 9.30 1.25
N SER A 65 -27.44 10.15 0.61
CA SER A 65 -28.56 10.85 1.27
C SER A 65 -29.80 9.97 1.47
N LEU A 66 -29.97 8.87 0.71
CA LEU A 66 -31.07 7.92 0.91
C LEU A 66 -30.99 7.22 2.28
N GLY A 67 -29.79 7.05 2.85
CA GLY A 67 -29.63 6.49 4.20
C GLY A 67 -30.29 7.31 5.31
N GLU A 68 -30.48 8.62 5.08
CA GLU A 68 -31.11 9.56 6.03
C GLU A 68 -32.64 9.62 5.91
N ILE A 69 -33.23 8.89 4.94
CA ILE A 69 -34.67 8.86 4.67
C ILE A 69 -35.33 7.70 5.45
N PRO A 70 -36.62 7.80 5.82
CA PRO A 70 -37.36 6.67 6.37
C PRO A 70 -37.17 5.34 5.61
N GLU A 71 -37.06 4.27 6.39
CA GLU A 71 -36.58 2.94 6.00
C GLU A 71 -37.28 2.34 4.77
N ASP A 72 -38.59 2.48 4.66
CA ASP A 72 -39.40 1.89 3.59
C ASP A 72 -39.10 2.48 2.21
N VAL A 73 -38.81 3.78 2.16
CA VAL A 73 -38.48 4.52 0.93
C VAL A 73 -37.00 4.37 0.58
N ALA A 74 -36.13 4.47 1.60
CA ALA A 74 -34.68 4.38 1.45
C ALA A 74 -34.24 3.05 0.83
N VAL A 75 -34.77 1.94 1.36
CA VAL A 75 -34.34 0.58 0.99
C VAL A 75 -34.62 0.26 -0.48
N SER A 76 -35.81 0.61 -0.98
CA SER A 76 -36.16 0.38 -2.39
C SER A 76 -35.25 1.17 -3.32
N GLY A 77 -35.02 2.45 -3.02
CA GLY A 77 -34.16 3.30 -3.85
C GLY A 77 -32.70 2.84 -3.85
N LEU A 78 -32.16 2.43 -2.70
CA LEU A 78 -30.81 1.89 -2.60
C LEU A 78 -30.66 0.58 -3.39
N ALA A 79 -31.64 -0.33 -3.31
CA ALA A 79 -31.64 -1.57 -4.08
C ALA A 79 -31.68 -1.29 -5.60
N ASP A 80 -32.55 -0.37 -6.04
CA ASP A 80 -32.67 0.03 -7.45
C ASP A 80 -31.35 0.60 -8.01
N LEU A 81 -30.61 1.39 -7.21
CA LEU A 81 -29.29 1.89 -7.59
C LEU A 81 -28.28 0.76 -7.86
N VAL A 82 -28.28 -0.27 -7.01
CA VAL A 82 -27.40 -1.44 -7.17
C VAL A 82 -27.79 -2.23 -8.41
N PHE A 83 -29.08 -2.49 -8.63
CA PHE A 83 -29.55 -3.22 -9.81
C PHE A 83 -29.32 -2.46 -11.12
N ALA A 84 -29.40 -1.12 -11.09
CA ALA A 84 -29.16 -0.30 -12.27
C ALA A 84 -27.68 -0.31 -12.71
N GLN A 85 -26.75 -0.34 -11.75
CA GLN A 85 -25.31 -0.33 -12.04
C GLN A 85 -24.51 -1.28 -11.13
N PRO A 86 -24.69 -2.59 -11.27
CA PRO A 86 -24.03 -3.57 -10.41
C PRO A 86 -22.51 -3.58 -10.57
N ASN A 87 -21.99 -2.99 -11.67
CA ASN A 87 -20.57 -2.92 -11.93
C ASN A 87 -19.88 -1.63 -11.49
N ASP A 88 -20.62 -0.61 -11.04
CA ASP A 88 -20.03 0.62 -10.53
C ASP A 88 -19.62 0.46 -9.06
N LYS A 89 -18.31 0.28 -8.84
CA LYS A 89 -17.72 0.14 -7.51
C LYS A 89 -17.93 1.36 -6.62
N TYR A 90 -17.95 2.57 -7.18
CA TYR A 90 -18.07 3.79 -6.38
C TYR A 90 -19.51 3.98 -5.91
N LEU A 91 -20.48 3.70 -6.78
CA LEU A 91 -21.89 3.70 -6.41
C LEU A 91 -22.19 2.62 -5.36
N LEU A 92 -21.66 1.40 -5.54
CA LEU A 92 -21.82 0.33 -4.55
C LEU A 92 -21.24 0.74 -3.19
N THR A 93 -20.04 1.31 -3.14
CA THR A 93 -19.47 1.82 -1.88
C THR A 93 -20.34 2.90 -1.26
N ALA A 94 -20.93 3.80 -2.06
CA ALA A 94 -21.83 4.83 -1.56
C ALA A 94 -23.10 4.23 -0.92
N VAL A 95 -23.73 3.27 -1.59
CA VAL A 95 -24.88 2.52 -1.07
C VAL A 95 -24.51 1.79 0.21
N LEU A 96 -23.41 1.02 0.23
CA LEU A 96 -23.02 0.26 1.42
C LEU A 96 -22.68 1.15 2.61
N SER A 97 -22.15 2.35 2.37
CA SER A 97 -21.83 3.31 3.44
C SER A 97 -23.05 4.02 4.05
N SER A 98 -24.21 3.97 3.39
CA SER A 98 -25.46 4.54 3.90
C SER A 98 -26.32 3.53 4.65
N LEU A 99 -25.82 2.30 4.84
CA LEU A 99 -26.55 1.24 5.53
C LEU A 99 -26.19 1.23 7.02
N GLU A 100 -27.22 1.07 7.85
CA GLU A 100 -27.14 1.01 9.30
C GLU A 100 -27.91 -0.23 9.81
N SER A 101 -27.80 -0.53 11.11
CA SER A 101 -28.42 -1.72 11.71
C SER A 101 -29.96 -1.79 11.54
N GLU A 102 -30.57 -0.63 11.37
CA GLU A 102 -31.99 -0.39 11.20
C GLU A 102 -32.47 -0.76 9.80
N ASN A 103 -31.71 -0.44 8.74
CA ASN A 103 -32.14 -0.59 7.35
C ASN A 103 -31.45 -1.74 6.58
N ILE A 104 -30.40 -2.34 7.16
CA ILE A 104 -29.58 -3.35 6.50
C ILE A 104 -30.32 -4.65 6.20
N LEU A 105 -31.15 -5.15 7.11
CA LEU A 105 -31.88 -6.41 6.90
C LEU A 105 -32.94 -6.30 5.78
N PRO A 106 -33.80 -5.26 5.76
CA PRO A 106 -34.69 -5.02 4.62
C PRO A 106 -33.94 -4.86 3.30
N PHE A 107 -32.82 -4.12 3.30
CA PHE A 107 -31.97 -3.96 2.11
C PHE A 107 -31.42 -5.29 1.62
N ALA A 108 -30.81 -6.07 2.51
CA ALA A 108 -30.28 -7.39 2.18
C ALA A 108 -31.38 -8.31 1.61
N LYS A 109 -32.60 -8.28 2.15
CA LYS A 109 -33.73 -9.04 1.56
C LYS A 109 -34.10 -8.54 0.16
N ALA A 110 -34.16 -7.22 -0.04
CA ALA A 110 -34.49 -6.62 -1.32
C ALA A 110 -33.43 -6.90 -2.41
N THR A 111 -32.16 -7.08 -2.04
CA THR A 111 -31.09 -7.34 -3.02
C THR A 111 -30.74 -8.81 -3.15
N LEU A 112 -30.76 -9.59 -2.07
CA LEU A 112 -30.33 -10.99 -2.08
C LEU A 112 -31.48 -11.93 -2.49
N VAL A 113 -32.70 -11.71 -1.99
CA VAL A 113 -33.85 -12.61 -2.23
C VAL A 113 -34.64 -12.16 -3.45
N ALA A 114 -34.81 -10.84 -3.65
CA ALA A 114 -35.62 -10.30 -4.75
C ALA A 114 -34.84 -10.15 -6.07
N ASP A 115 -33.73 -10.87 -6.26
CA ASP A 115 -33.01 -10.99 -7.54
C ASP A 115 -33.28 -12.34 -8.25
N PRO A 116 -34.51 -12.60 -8.74
CA PRO A 116 -34.88 -13.89 -9.33
C PRO A 116 -34.16 -14.20 -10.65
N GLU A 117 -33.54 -13.20 -11.29
CA GLU A 117 -32.79 -13.36 -12.55
C GLU A 117 -31.27 -13.46 -12.34
N GLN A 118 -30.77 -13.45 -11.09
CA GLN A 118 -29.33 -13.40 -10.78
C GLN A 118 -28.60 -12.27 -11.52
N LYS A 119 -29.20 -11.08 -11.52
CA LYS A 119 -28.65 -9.88 -12.17
C LYS A 119 -27.40 -9.38 -11.46
N LEU A 120 -27.28 -9.61 -10.16
CA LEU A 120 -26.14 -9.16 -9.38
C LEU A 120 -24.94 -10.11 -9.55
N PRO A 121 -23.75 -9.57 -9.90
CA PRO A 121 -22.52 -10.34 -9.90
C PRO A 121 -22.24 -10.92 -8.50
N VAL A 122 -21.69 -12.14 -8.45
CA VAL A 122 -21.34 -12.85 -7.20
C VAL A 122 -20.53 -11.98 -6.24
N ARG A 123 -19.59 -11.17 -6.74
CA ARG A 123 -18.81 -10.22 -5.92
C ARG A 123 -19.66 -9.18 -5.19
N VAL A 124 -20.76 -8.72 -5.80
CA VAL A 124 -21.66 -7.71 -5.22
C VAL A 124 -22.51 -8.37 -4.15
N VAL A 125 -23.02 -9.57 -4.43
CA VAL A 125 -23.76 -10.40 -3.47
C VAL A 125 -22.90 -10.70 -2.22
N ASP A 126 -21.65 -11.11 -2.43
CA ASP A 126 -20.66 -11.37 -1.37
C ASP A 126 -20.43 -10.12 -0.51
N GLU A 127 -20.27 -8.95 -1.12
CA GLU A 127 -20.02 -7.69 -0.41
C GLU A 127 -21.25 -7.22 0.39
N ILE A 128 -22.46 -7.34 -0.16
CA ILE A 128 -23.71 -7.03 0.54
C ILE A 128 -23.91 -7.97 1.73
N ALA A 129 -23.76 -9.29 1.52
CA ALA A 129 -23.95 -10.28 2.56
C ALA A 129 -22.93 -10.12 3.71
N ARG A 130 -21.69 -9.71 3.39
CA ARG A 130 -20.65 -9.39 4.36
C ARG A 130 -21.03 -8.19 5.22
N ILE A 131 -21.38 -7.05 4.60
CA ILE A 131 -21.81 -5.85 5.34
C ILE A 131 -23.07 -6.14 6.16
N ALA A 132 -24.01 -6.91 5.61
CA ALA A 132 -25.18 -7.33 6.34
C ALA A 132 -24.85 -8.17 7.57
N GLY A 133 -23.95 -9.15 7.44
CA GLY A 133 -23.48 -9.96 8.56
C GLY A 133 -22.82 -9.15 9.68
N GLN A 134 -22.12 -8.08 9.32
CA GLN A 134 -21.47 -7.15 10.26
C GLN A 134 -22.47 -6.26 11.02
N LEU A 135 -23.48 -5.74 10.33
CA LEU A 135 -24.36 -4.69 10.88
C LEU A 135 -25.66 -5.21 11.52
N VAL A 136 -26.12 -6.42 11.20
CA VAL A 136 -27.36 -6.94 11.79
C VAL A 136 -27.23 -7.13 13.31
N THR A 137 -28.32 -6.87 14.02
CA THR A 137 -28.45 -7.23 15.44
C THR A 137 -28.65 -8.73 15.63
N GLU A 138 -28.38 -9.25 16.83
CA GLU A 138 -28.66 -10.65 17.22
C GLU A 138 -30.09 -11.08 16.85
N LYS A 139 -31.08 -10.20 17.08
CA LYS A 139 -32.50 -10.45 16.75
C LYS A 139 -32.77 -10.57 15.25
N GLN A 140 -31.95 -9.93 14.42
CA GLN A 140 -32.06 -9.95 12.96
C GLN A 140 -31.30 -11.13 12.33
N ALA A 141 -30.36 -11.74 13.07
CA ALA A 141 -29.43 -12.73 12.53
C ALA A 141 -30.11 -13.94 11.88
N THR A 142 -31.14 -14.54 12.51
CA THR A 142 -31.89 -15.66 11.92
C THR A 142 -32.57 -15.27 10.60
N SER A 143 -33.06 -14.03 10.50
CA SER A 143 -33.73 -13.54 9.29
C SER A 143 -32.75 -13.29 8.16
N LEU A 144 -31.55 -12.77 8.46
CA LEU A 144 -30.49 -12.60 7.47
C LEU A 144 -30.00 -13.96 6.98
N LEU A 145 -29.75 -14.90 7.88
CA LEU A 145 -29.29 -16.25 7.53
C LEU A 145 -30.26 -16.95 6.56
N ARG A 146 -31.58 -16.80 6.80
CA ARG A 146 -32.61 -17.30 5.90
C ARG A 146 -32.60 -16.58 4.54
N ALA A 147 -32.46 -15.26 4.51
CA ALA A 147 -32.41 -14.50 3.26
C ALA A 147 -31.17 -14.87 2.42
N ALA A 148 -30.02 -15.00 3.07
CA ALA A 148 -28.77 -15.43 2.43
C ALA A 148 -28.90 -16.86 1.88
N PHE A 149 -29.55 -17.74 2.64
CA PHE A 149 -29.87 -19.09 2.20
C PHE A 149 -30.75 -19.10 0.92
N GLU A 150 -31.82 -18.32 0.88
CA GLU A 150 -32.73 -18.23 -0.27
C GLU A 150 -32.05 -17.65 -1.53
N SER A 151 -31.04 -16.78 -1.33
CA SER A 151 -30.28 -16.13 -2.40
C SER A 151 -29.28 -17.06 -3.10
N GLY A 152 -28.58 -17.90 -2.32
CA GLY A 152 -27.61 -18.85 -2.84
C GLY A 152 -26.30 -18.89 -2.06
N SER A 153 -25.38 -19.73 -2.55
CA SER A 153 -24.16 -20.12 -1.81
C SER A 153 -23.22 -18.97 -1.46
N ALA A 154 -23.08 -17.97 -2.33
CA ALA A 154 -22.18 -16.84 -2.11
C ALA A 154 -22.64 -15.98 -0.92
N ALA A 155 -23.90 -15.53 -0.92
CA ALA A 155 -24.47 -14.75 0.18
C ALA A 155 -24.40 -15.52 1.50
N LEU A 156 -24.80 -16.79 1.46
CA LEU A 156 -24.79 -17.65 2.64
C LEU A 156 -23.39 -17.78 3.24
N THR A 157 -22.36 -17.94 2.39
CA THR A 157 -20.97 -18.02 2.82
C THR A 157 -20.51 -16.79 3.57
N SER A 158 -20.72 -15.60 2.99
CA SER A 158 -20.25 -14.36 3.61
C SER A 158 -21.01 -14.06 4.89
N THR A 159 -22.33 -14.33 4.94
CA THR A 159 -23.13 -14.17 6.16
C THR A 159 -22.65 -15.10 7.28
N VAL A 160 -22.42 -16.39 6.98
CA VAL A 160 -21.93 -17.35 7.97
C VAL A 160 -20.56 -16.94 8.49
N ALA A 161 -19.62 -16.61 7.59
CA ALA A 161 -18.26 -16.23 7.98
C ALA A 161 -18.24 -15.01 8.91
N GLU A 162 -19.12 -14.03 8.68
CA GLU A 162 -19.26 -12.86 9.56
C GLU A 162 -19.92 -13.19 10.90
N PHE A 163 -20.79 -14.19 10.97
CA PHE A 163 -21.36 -14.65 12.24
C PHE A 163 -20.37 -15.47 13.08
N GLU A 164 -19.47 -16.23 12.46
CA GLU A 164 -18.45 -17.02 13.19
C GLU A 164 -17.45 -16.15 13.95
N VAL A 165 -17.17 -14.95 13.46
CA VAL A 165 -16.25 -14.01 14.11
C VAL A 165 -16.92 -13.11 15.14
N ARG A 166 -18.24 -13.26 15.34
CA ARG A 166 -19.04 -12.43 16.25
C ARG A 166 -19.38 -13.17 17.54
N ASP A 167 -18.83 -12.66 18.66
CA ASP A 167 -19.07 -13.23 19.99
C ASP A 167 -20.55 -13.15 20.45
N ASP A 168 -21.35 -12.25 19.86
CA ASP A 168 -22.75 -12.04 20.22
C ASP A 168 -23.73 -12.95 19.45
N ILE A 169 -23.25 -13.75 18.50
CA ILE A 169 -24.08 -14.64 17.68
C ILE A 169 -23.64 -16.09 17.85
N ASP A 170 -24.52 -16.94 18.40
CA ASP A 170 -24.33 -18.39 18.38
C ASP A 170 -25.02 -19.01 17.16
N LEU A 171 -24.22 -19.36 16.15
CA LEU A 171 -24.71 -20.01 14.93
C LEU A 171 -25.48 -21.31 15.22
N ALA A 172 -25.09 -22.09 16.22
CA ALA A 172 -25.76 -23.34 16.54
C ALA A 172 -27.19 -23.10 17.05
N GLU A 173 -27.43 -21.98 17.76
CA GLU A 173 -28.75 -21.58 18.22
C GLU A 173 -29.63 -21.01 17.09
N LEU A 174 -29.02 -20.40 16.06
CA LEU A 174 -29.74 -19.86 14.90
C LEU A 174 -30.22 -20.94 13.92
N CYS A 175 -29.57 -22.10 13.88
CA CYS A 175 -29.77 -23.11 12.85
C CYS A 175 -30.89 -24.10 13.17
N THR A 176 -31.91 -24.17 12.31
CA THR A 176 -32.92 -25.23 12.40
C THR A 176 -32.38 -26.57 11.85
N PRO A 177 -32.97 -27.73 12.22
CA PRO A 177 -32.57 -29.02 11.66
C PRO A 177 -32.58 -29.06 10.14
N GLU A 178 -33.53 -28.35 9.52
CA GLU A 178 -33.59 -28.18 8.06
C GLU A 178 -32.34 -27.46 7.57
N MET A 179 -32.00 -26.28 8.14
CA MET A 179 -30.82 -25.48 7.76
C MET A 179 -29.52 -26.30 7.84
N ILE A 180 -29.36 -27.10 8.90
CA ILE A 180 -28.19 -27.98 9.07
C ILE A 180 -28.06 -28.97 7.90
N GLU A 181 -29.16 -29.60 7.49
CA GLU A 181 -29.15 -30.51 6.34
C GLU A 181 -28.85 -29.77 5.01
N MET A 182 -29.30 -28.52 4.89
CA MET A 182 -28.98 -27.69 3.73
C MET A 182 -27.49 -27.35 3.68
N PHE A 183 -26.91 -27.00 4.82
CA PHE A 183 -25.47 -26.73 4.92
C PHE A 183 -24.65 -27.95 4.53
N ARG A 184 -25.07 -29.17 4.91
CA ARG A 184 -24.40 -30.40 4.45
C ARG A 184 -24.40 -30.53 2.93
N ARG A 185 -25.54 -30.29 2.27
CA ARG A 185 -25.64 -30.33 0.80
C ARG A 185 -24.77 -29.24 0.16
N GLN A 186 -24.84 -28.03 0.68
CA GLN A 186 -24.06 -26.90 0.19
C GLN A 186 -22.55 -27.16 0.31
N THR A 187 -22.11 -27.79 1.40
CA THR A 187 -20.72 -28.23 1.59
C THR A 187 -20.30 -29.25 0.55
N GLN A 188 -21.17 -30.22 0.22
CA GLN A 188 -20.88 -31.20 -0.81
C GLN A 188 -20.75 -30.55 -2.20
N ASP A 189 -21.64 -29.63 -2.55
CA ASP A 189 -21.59 -28.90 -3.82
C ASP A 189 -20.37 -27.98 -3.90
N ALA A 190 -20.05 -27.27 -2.81
CA ALA A 190 -18.87 -26.42 -2.73
C ALA A 190 -17.58 -27.22 -2.95
N ARG A 191 -17.47 -28.44 -2.41
CA ARG A 191 -16.31 -29.32 -2.65
C ARG A 191 -16.13 -29.64 -4.13
N GLN A 192 -17.23 -29.88 -4.86
CA GLN A 192 -17.17 -30.13 -6.30
C GLN A 192 -16.76 -28.87 -7.07
N VAL A 193 -17.36 -27.71 -6.75
CA VAL A 193 -17.09 -26.45 -7.43
C VAL A 193 -15.64 -25.99 -7.20
N ALA A 194 -15.15 -26.01 -5.96
CA ALA A 194 -13.80 -25.54 -5.62
C ALA A 194 -12.69 -26.24 -6.45
N GLY A 195 -12.83 -27.55 -6.64
CA GLY A 195 -11.91 -28.38 -7.43
C GLY A 195 -12.12 -28.34 -8.94
N ASN A 196 -13.25 -27.82 -9.44
CA ASN A 196 -13.58 -27.79 -10.86
C ASN A 196 -12.87 -26.62 -11.56
N THR A 197 -11.83 -26.91 -12.36
CA THR A 197 -11.06 -25.90 -13.10
C THR A 197 -11.84 -25.20 -14.20
N ASP A 198 -12.95 -25.78 -14.67
CA ASP A 198 -13.80 -25.22 -15.72
C ASP A 198 -14.90 -24.30 -15.16
N ALA A 199 -15.08 -24.28 -13.84
CA ALA A 199 -16.03 -23.38 -13.17
C ALA A 199 -15.50 -21.94 -13.10
N ASP A 200 -16.43 -21.00 -12.99
CA ASP A 200 -16.11 -19.57 -12.85
C ASP A 200 -15.23 -19.29 -11.61
N ALA A 201 -14.25 -18.40 -11.75
CA ALA A 201 -13.26 -18.15 -10.72
C ALA A 201 -13.87 -17.58 -9.42
N ASP A 202 -14.91 -16.75 -9.53
CA ASP A 202 -15.57 -16.15 -8.38
C ASP A 202 -16.48 -17.16 -7.68
N GLN A 203 -17.15 -18.03 -8.44
CA GLN A 203 -17.89 -19.17 -7.89
C GLN A 203 -16.99 -20.13 -7.12
N ARG A 204 -15.81 -20.45 -7.67
CA ARG A 204 -14.79 -21.27 -7.00
C ARG A 204 -14.28 -20.61 -5.73
N ALA A 205 -13.99 -19.31 -5.76
CA ALA A 205 -13.55 -18.56 -4.60
C ALA A 205 -14.59 -18.55 -3.47
N ALA A 206 -15.87 -18.36 -3.80
CA ALA A 206 -16.97 -18.44 -2.84
C ALA A 206 -17.09 -19.85 -2.23
N ALA A 207 -17.00 -20.90 -3.05
CA ALA A 207 -17.00 -22.28 -2.58
C ALA A 207 -15.85 -22.59 -1.61
N ILE A 208 -14.66 -22.05 -1.85
CA ILE A 208 -13.51 -22.22 -0.94
C ILE A 208 -13.75 -21.54 0.40
N ARG A 209 -14.29 -20.31 0.40
CA ARG A 209 -14.66 -19.61 1.63
C ARG A 209 -15.73 -20.36 2.42
N TRP A 210 -16.72 -20.94 1.75
CA TRP A 210 -17.75 -21.78 2.40
C TRP A 210 -17.12 -22.93 3.16
N LEU A 211 -16.15 -23.59 2.52
CA LEU A 211 -15.48 -24.76 3.07
C LEU A 211 -14.50 -24.45 4.22
N ALA A 212 -14.23 -23.16 4.47
CA ALA A 212 -13.45 -22.70 5.61
C ALA A 212 -14.30 -22.46 6.87
N THR A 213 -15.63 -22.40 6.72
CA THR A 213 -16.57 -22.23 7.84
C THR A 213 -16.59 -23.46 8.76
N GLU A 214 -16.92 -23.27 10.03
CA GLU A 214 -16.94 -24.28 11.09
C GLU A 214 -18.26 -25.08 11.16
N ILE A 215 -19.25 -24.73 10.34
CA ILE A 215 -20.63 -25.21 10.49
C ILE A 215 -20.83 -26.73 10.26
N VAL A 216 -20.09 -27.35 9.33
CA VAL A 216 -20.35 -28.76 8.94
C VAL A 216 -19.11 -29.64 9.04
N GLU A 217 -18.08 -29.35 8.23
CA GLU A 217 -16.83 -30.10 8.20
C GLU A 217 -15.78 -29.27 7.46
N LYS A 218 -14.79 -28.73 8.19
CA LYS A 218 -13.66 -27.99 7.61
C LYS A 218 -12.95 -28.87 6.57
N LEU A 219 -12.62 -28.30 5.41
CA LEU A 219 -11.66 -28.95 4.51
C LEU A 219 -10.35 -29.22 5.28
N ASN A 220 -9.71 -30.34 4.96
CA ASN A 220 -8.35 -30.56 5.42
C ASN A 220 -7.44 -29.49 4.81
N VAL A 221 -6.55 -28.92 5.63
CA VAL A 221 -5.47 -28.01 5.22
C VAL A 221 -4.75 -28.40 3.92
N ASP A 222 -4.59 -29.69 3.58
CA ASP A 222 -4.01 -30.13 2.30
C ASP A 222 -4.88 -29.83 1.09
N GLU A 223 -6.20 -30.00 1.23
CA GLU A 223 -7.14 -29.77 0.14
C GLU A 223 -7.15 -28.28 -0.20
N ILE A 224 -7.21 -27.40 0.81
CA ILE A 224 -7.12 -25.94 0.65
C ILE A 224 -5.74 -25.55 0.11
N GLY A 225 -4.65 -26.08 0.69
CA GLY A 225 -3.29 -25.78 0.26
C GLY A 225 -3.04 -26.13 -1.21
N SER A 226 -3.67 -27.20 -1.70
CA SER A 226 -3.59 -27.58 -3.11
C SER A 226 -4.24 -26.57 -4.07
N LEU A 227 -5.10 -25.67 -3.59
CA LEU A 227 -5.74 -24.64 -4.42
C LEU A 227 -4.84 -23.41 -4.62
N ILE A 228 -3.73 -23.31 -3.86
CA ILE A 228 -2.76 -22.22 -3.94
C ILE A 228 -1.65 -22.56 -4.95
N ARG A 229 -2.04 -22.82 -6.20
CA ARG A 229 -1.12 -23.14 -7.32
C ARG A 229 -1.03 -21.98 -8.31
N SER A 230 0.12 -21.83 -8.97
CA SER A 230 0.38 -20.77 -9.97
C SER A 230 -0.62 -20.75 -11.13
N ASN A 231 -1.20 -21.90 -11.50
CA ASN A 231 -2.21 -22.03 -12.54
C ASN A 231 -3.64 -21.66 -12.09
N SER A 232 -3.87 -21.48 -10.79
CA SER A 232 -5.20 -21.10 -10.28
C SER A 232 -5.46 -19.60 -10.48
N PRO A 233 -6.71 -19.18 -10.75
CA PRO A 233 -7.06 -17.77 -10.86
C PRO A 233 -6.76 -16.98 -9.57
N PRO A 234 -6.47 -15.67 -9.64
CA PRO A 234 -6.14 -14.87 -8.45
C PRO A 234 -7.21 -14.89 -7.35
N ALA A 235 -8.50 -14.86 -7.72
CA ALA A 235 -9.62 -14.93 -6.77
C ALA A 235 -9.63 -16.24 -5.97
N VAL A 236 -9.31 -17.36 -6.62
CA VAL A 236 -9.22 -18.70 -6.01
C VAL A 236 -8.02 -18.78 -5.07
N GLN A 237 -6.86 -18.29 -5.52
CA GLN A 237 -5.64 -18.27 -4.70
C GLN A 237 -5.83 -17.42 -3.44
N LYS A 238 -6.44 -16.23 -3.58
CA LYS A 238 -6.76 -15.34 -2.46
C LYS A 238 -7.69 -16.03 -1.46
N ALA A 239 -8.81 -16.58 -1.92
CA ALA A 239 -9.76 -17.28 -1.07
C ALA A 239 -9.08 -18.45 -0.33
N ALA A 240 -8.22 -19.22 -0.99
CA ALA A 240 -7.51 -20.33 -0.36
C ALA A 240 -6.51 -19.87 0.71
N VAL A 241 -5.77 -18.77 0.49
CA VAL A 241 -4.88 -18.19 1.51
C VAL A 241 -5.66 -17.71 2.73
N GLU A 242 -6.77 -17.01 2.53
CA GLU A 242 -7.66 -16.56 3.61
C GLU A 242 -8.23 -17.74 4.39
N SER A 243 -8.71 -18.78 3.69
CA SER A 243 -9.25 -20.01 4.30
C SER A 243 -8.21 -20.81 5.08
N LEU A 244 -6.95 -20.85 4.64
CA LEU A 244 -5.87 -21.47 5.42
C LEU A 244 -5.64 -20.75 6.74
N GLY A 245 -5.94 -19.45 6.81
CA GLY A 245 -5.74 -18.64 7.99
C GLY A 245 -6.60 -19.01 9.19
N SER A 246 -7.77 -19.58 8.94
CA SER A 246 -8.70 -20.05 9.96
C SER A 246 -8.42 -21.49 10.43
N HIS A 247 -7.35 -22.12 9.92
CA HIS A 247 -7.04 -23.51 10.22
C HIS A 247 -6.02 -23.64 11.37
N GLU A 248 -6.33 -24.49 12.35
CA GLU A 248 -5.55 -24.61 13.61
C GLU A 248 -4.14 -25.19 13.42
N ASN A 249 -3.92 -25.98 12.36
CA ASN A 249 -2.62 -26.58 12.04
C ASN A 249 -1.63 -25.59 11.41
N VAL A 250 -1.20 -24.62 12.22
CA VAL A 250 -0.26 -23.55 11.84
C VAL A 250 0.99 -24.05 11.11
N PRO A 251 1.71 -25.10 11.57
CA PRO A 251 2.90 -25.59 10.86
C PRO A 251 2.61 -26.05 9.42
N LYS A 252 1.47 -26.70 9.22
CA LYS A 252 1.07 -27.23 7.91
C LYS A 252 0.56 -26.13 6.99
N VAL A 253 -0.21 -25.19 7.54
CA VAL A 253 -0.58 -23.94 6.86
C VAL A 253 0.67 -23.23 6.33
N MET A 254 1.65 -23.00 7.20
CA MET A 254 2.89 -22.32 6.82
C MET A 254 3.66 -23.09 5.72
N SER A 255 3.69 -24.43 5.77
CA SER A 255 4.33 -25.24 4.74
C SER A 255 3.72 -25.01 3.35
N HIS A 256 2.39 -24.95 3.26
CA HIS A 256 1.68 -24.64 2.01
C HIS A 256 1.97 -23.21 1.55
N LEU A 257 1.92 -22.23 2.46
CA LEU A 257 2.21 -20.82 2.15
C LEU A 257 3.65 -20.60 1.63
N ILE A 258 4.64 -21.30 2.20
CA ILE A 258 6.04 -21.21 1.74
C ILE A 258 6.21 -21.81 0.35
N THR A 259 5.54 -22.94 0.08
CA THR A 259 5.56 -23.57 -1.24
C THR A 259 4.92 -22.67 -2.28
N ALA A 260 3.78 -22.08 -1.94
CA ALA A 260 3.07 -21.11 -2.77
C ALA A 260 3.87 -19.82 -2.98
N TRP A 261 4.63 -19.36 -1.97
CA TRP A 261 5.49 -18.19 -2.08
C TRP A 261 6.55 -18.34 -3.17
N SER A 262 7.22 -19.49 -3.21
CA SER A 262 8.30 -19.77 -4.17
C SER A 262 7.80 -19.82 -5.62
N SER A 263 6.53 -20.19 -5.82
CA SER A 263 5.91 -20.31 -7.15
C SER A 263 4.87 -19.24 -7.48
N GLY A 264 4.70 -18.26 -6.59
CA GLY A 264 3.61 -17.30 -6.63
C GLY A 264 3.91 -16.06 -7.47
N THR A 265 2.87 -15.52 -8.10
CA THR A 265 2.88 -14.20 -8.75
C THR A 265 3.00 -13.08 -7.70
N PRO A 266 3.32 -11.84 -8.11
CA PRO A 266 3.31 -10.67 -7.23
C PRO A 266 2.02 -10.53 -6.42
N ALA A 267 0.85 -10.78 -7.04
CA ALA A 267 -0.44 -10.67 -6.39
C ALA A 267 -0.60 -11.71 -5.27
N LEU A 268 -0.29 -12.98 -5.56
CA LEU A 268 -0.34 -14.04 -4.57
C LEU A 268 0.61 -13.77 -3.39
N ARG A 269 1.83 -13.34 -3.67
CA ARG A 269 2.81 -13.05 -2.61
C ARG A 269 2.44 -11.85 -1.77
N ALA A 270 1.81 -10.84 -2.35
CA ALA A 270 1.24 -9.74 -1.59
C ALA A 270 0.19 -10.24 -0.60
N HIS A 271 -0.72 -11.13 -1.03
CA HIS A 271 -1.73 -11.73 -0.15
C HIS A 271 -1.13 -12.65 0.93
N ILE A 272 -0.18 -13.52 0.57
CA ILE A 272 0.53 -14.34 1.56
C ILE A 272 1.25 -13.46 2.58
N PHE A 273 1.92 -12.41 2.12
CA PHE A 273 2.63 -11.48 2.99
C PHE A 273 1.67 -10.75 3.92
N GLU A 274 0.57 -10.19 3.39
CA GLU A 274 -0.47 -9.52 4.17
C GLU A 274 -0.97 -10.42 5.30
N PHE A 275 -1.35 -11.66 4.97
CA PHE A 275 -1.78 -12.67 5.93
C PHE A 275 -0.72 -12.93 7.02
N VAL A 276 0.50 -13.27 6.62
CA VAL A 276 1.61 -13.61 7.54
C VAL A 276 2.00 -12.42 8.42
N SER A 277 2.00 -11.21 7.86
CA SER A 277 2.45 -9.99 8.52
C SER A 277 1.50 -9.50 9.61
N ASN A 278 0.22 -9.83 9.48
CA ASN A 278 -0.81 -9.46 10.45
C ASN A 278 -0.85 -10.39 11.68
N GLN A 279 -0.11 -11.51 11.67
CA GLN A 279 -0.09 -12.48 12.77
C GLN A 279 1.34 -12.68 13.32
N PRO A 280 1.61 -12.40 14.62
CA PRO A 280 2.96 -12.53 15.19
C PRO A 280 3.57 -13.95 15.08
N GLU A 281 2.76 -15.00 15.24
CA GLU A 281 3.21 -16.38 15.11
C GLU A 281 3.64 -16.70 13.67
N MET A 282 2.81 -16.36 12.68
CA MET A 282 3.11 -16.55 11.26
C MET A 282 4.34 -15.75 10.83
N SER A 283 4.46 -14.49 11.27
CA SER A 283 5.64 -13.66 11.02
C SER A 283 6.93 -14.32 11.50
N ASN A 284 6.91 -14.93 12.69
CA ASN A 284 8.06 -15.65 13.24
C ASN A 284 8.40 -16.91 12.44
N LEU A 285 7.40 -17.64 11.93
CA LEU A 285 7.60 -18.82 11.08
C LEU A 285 8.10 -18.44 9.68
N PHE A 286 7.64 -17.32 9.14
CA PHE A 286 8.14 -16.77 7.88
C PHE A 286 9.61 -16.37 8.00
N LEU A 287 10.00 -15.61 9.04
CA LEU A 287 11.40 -15.28 9.28
C LEU A 287 12.26 -16.53 9.53
N LYS A 288 11.71 -17.57 10.17
CA LYS A 288 12.39 -18.87 10.30
C LYS A 288 12.62 -19.53 8.95
N ALA A 289 11.66 -19.46 8.03
CA ALA A 289 11.83 -19.97 6.67
C ALA A 289 12.93 -19.22 5.91
N VAL A 290 13.07 -17.91 6.15
CA VAL A 290 14.19 -17.12 5.62
C VAL A 290 15.52 -17.54 6.25
N GLU A 291 15.57 -17.76 7.57
CA GLU A 291 16.77 -18.26 8.29
C GLU A 291 17.26 -19.61 7.76
N GLU A 292 16.31 -20.48 7.39
CA GLU A 292 16.56 -21.83 6.88
C GLU A 292 16.79 -21.87 5.36
N ASN A 293 16.83 -20.70 4.67
CA ASN A 293 16.92 -20.57 3.21
C ASN A 293 15.80 -21.30 2.44
N ARG A 294 14.64 -21.51 3.06
CA ARG A 294 13.42 -21.97 2.36
C ARG A 294 12.74 -20.81 1.63
N ILE A 295 12.98 -19.59 2.07
CA ILE A 295 12.65 -18.34 1.37
C ILE A 295 13.96 -17.56 1.19
N GLU A 296 14.31 -17.27 -0.06
CA GLU A 296 15.47 -16.43 -0.36
C GLU A 296 15.28 -15.01 0.19
N VAL A 297 16.34 -14.42 0.76
CA VAL A 297 16.25 -13.04 1.27
C VAL A 297 15.88 -12.04 0.18
N THR A 298 16.39 -12.26 -1.05
CA THR A 298 16.07 -11.44 -2.22
C THR A 298 14.62 -11.59 -2.69
N ALA A 299 13.97 -12.69 -2.34
CA ALA A 299 12.53 -12.87 -2.55
C ALA A 299 11.72 -11.91 -1.65
N THR A 300 12.27 -11.36 -0.57
CA THR A 300 11.58 -10.32 0.22
C THR A 300 11.87 -8.93 -0.33
N SER A 301 10.84 -8.23 -0.80
CA SER A 301 10.97 -6.85 -1.30
C SER A 301 11.40 -5.90 -0.18
N THR A 302 11.92 -4.71 -0.54
CA THR A 302 12.33 -3.68 0.45
C THR A 302 11.19 -3.32 1.40
N ARG A 303 9.98 -3.08 0.88
CA ARG A 303 8.81 -2.74 1.69
C ARG A 303 8.46 -3.84 2.70
N GLN A 304 8.60 -5.11 2.30
CA GLN A 304 8.33 -6.25 3.17
C GLN A 304 9.41 -6.39 4.26
N ARG A 305 10.68 -6.16 3.91
CA ARG A 305 11.78 -6.13 4.89
C ARG A 305 11.61 -4.97 5.87
N ASP A 306 11.29 -3.78 5.38
CA ASP A 306 11.03 -2.59 6.20
C ASP A 306 9.86 -2.82 7.17
N HIS A 307 8.82 -3.53 6.75
CA HIS A 307 7.71 -3.91 7.63
C HIS A 307 8.20 -4.76 8.82
N PHE A 308 9.06 -5.76 8.59
CA PHE A 308 9.59 -6.57 9.69
C PHE A 308 10.61 -5.82 10.56
N LEU A 309 11.45 -4.97 9.95
CA LEU A 309 12.43 -4.15 10.67
C LEU A 309 11.76 -3.10 11.58
N ASN A 310 10.61 -2.59 11.17
CA ASN A 310 9.82 -1.61 11.93
C ASN A 310 8.62 -2.22 12.66
N ASN A 311 8.57 -3.55 12.79
CA ASN A 311 7.44 -4.26 13.43
C ASN A 311 7.32 -3.85 14.90
N GLY A 312 6.11 -3.85 15.49
CA GLY A 312 5.90 -3.50 16.90
C GLY A 312 6.53 -4.51 17.89
N ASP A 313 6.68 -5.78 17.49
CA ASP A 313 7.28 -6.84 18.29
C ASP A 313 8.82 -6.82 18.20
N GLU A 314 9.47 -6.72 19.37
CA GLU A 314 10.93 -6.65 19.47
C GLU A 314 11.64 -7.92 18.97
N SER A 315 11.06 -9.10 19.19
CA SER A 315 11.65 -10.36 18.76
C SER A 315 11.72 -10.45 17.23
N ILE A 316 10.65 -10.05 16.56
CA ILE A 316 10.55 -10.00 15.09
C ILE A 316 11.56 -8.99 14.55
N ARG A 317 11.62 -7.78 15.10
CA ARG A 317 12.58 -6.75 14.68
C ARG A 317 14.03 -7.25 14.79
N ARG A 318 14.42 -7.85 15.91
CA ARG A 318 15.80 -8.34 16.14
C ARG A 318 16.18 -9.45 15.16
N ARG A 319 15.26 -10.37 14.86
CA ARG A 319 15.49 -11.45 13.88
C ARG A 319 15.62 -10.90 12.46
N ALA A 320 14.71 -10.00 12.07
CA ALA A 320 14.75 -9.32 10.78
C ALA A 320 16.07 -8.56 10.57
N ASP A 321 16.53 -7.81 11.58
CA ASP A 321 17.79 -7.07 11.55
C ASP A 321 18.98 -8.00 11.25
N LYS A 322 19.06 -9.14 11.94
CA LYS A 322 20.13 -10.12 11.74
C LYS A 322 20.09 -10.78 10.35
N LEU A 323 18.89 -11.07 9.84
CA LEU A 323 18.69 -11.74 8.56
C LEU A 323 19.02 -10.83 7.38
N PHE A 324 18.46 -9.63 7.38
CA PHE A 324 18.50 -8.73 6.24
C PHE A 324 19.82 -7.95 6.13
N GLN A 325 20.60 -7.82 7.21
CA GLN A 325 21.96 -7.27 7.14
C GLN A 325 22.96 -8.22 6.44
N ARG A 326 22.77 -9.55 6.56
CA ARG A 326 23.73 -10.55 6.06
C ARG A 326 23.72 -10.72 4.53
N ALA A 327 22.57 -10.53 3.91
CA ALA A 327 22.37 -10.69 2.46
C ALA A 327 23.11 -9.63 1.60
N SER A 328 23.63 -8.56 2.22
CA SER A 328 24.30 -7.45 1.55
C SER A 328 25.74 -7.75 1.09
N SER A 329 26.38 -8.79 1.61
CA SER A 329 27.85 -8.84 1.72
C SER A 329 28.68 -9.00 0.43
N GLU A 330 28.16 -9.59 -0.64
CA GLU A 330 28.98 -9.85 -1.85
C GLU A 330 29.03 -8.64 -2.81
N ARG A 331 27.88 -8.05 -3.17
CA ARG A 331 27.84 -6.85 -4.03
C ARG A 331 28.27 -5.58 -3.31
N GLU A 332 28.19 -5.56 -1.97
CA GLU A 332 28.71 -4.46 -1.16
C GLU A 332 30.21 -4.21 -1.37
N GLN A 333 31.00 -5.26 -1.58
CA GLN A 333 32.42 -5.10 -1.91
C GLN A 333 32.62 -4.36 -3.23
N VAL A 334 31.81 -4.68 -4.24
CA VAL A 334 31.84 -3.99 -5.53
C VAL A 334 31.39 -2.55 -5.37
N VAL A 335 30.28 -2.29 -4.66
CA VAL A 335 29.85 -0.90 -4.37
C VAL A 335 30.99 -0.10 -3.73
N ASN A 336 31.67 -0.67 -2.72
CA ASN A 336 32.78 -0.03 -2.02
C ASN A 336 33.97 0.30 -2.94
N GLN A 337 34.29 -0.56 -3.91
CA GLN A 337 35.35 -0.30 -4.90
C GLN A 337 35.04 0.92 -5.79
N TYR A 338 33.77 1.13 -6.12
CA TYR A 338 33.33 2.20 -7.01
C TYR A 338 32.92 3.49 -6.29
N LEU A 339 32.98 3.55 -4.95
CA LEU A 339 32.70 4.78 -4.19
C LEU A 339 33.57 5.96 -4.63
N SER A 340 34.84 5.69 -4.98
CA SER A 340 35.78 6.70 -5.47
C SER A 340 35.31 7.39 -6.76
N ALA A 341 34.47 6.72 -7.56
CA ALA A 341 33.88 7.31 -8.77
C ALA A 341 33.02 8.54 -8.45
N LEU A 342 32.36 8.57 -7.29
CA LEU A 342 31.49 9.69 -6.88
C LEU A 342 32.26 10.97 -6.58
N ALA A 343 33.59 10.90 -6.42
CA ALA A 343 34.47 12.05 -6.23
C ALA A 343 35.03 12.61 -7.55
N LEU A 344 34.77 11.95 -8.69
CA LEU A 344 35.26 12.39 -9.99
C LEU A 344 34.50 13.63 -10.48
N PRO A 345 35.14 14.51 -11.28
CA PRO A 345 34.45 15.62 -11.93
C PRO A 345 33.33 15.09 -12.84
N CYS A 346 32.08 15.43 -12.52
CA CYS A 346 30.91 14.91 -13.23
C CYS A 346 30.45 15.87 -14.33
N ASP A 347 29.97 15.32 -15.45
CA ASP A 347 29.37 16.07 -16.56
C ASP A 347 28.04 15.42 -17.00
N PRO A 348 26.89 16.10 -16.76
CA PRO A 348 25.58 15.59 -17.17
C PRO A 348 25.44 15.35 -18.68
N GLY A 349 26.15 16.10 -19.52
CA GLY A 349 26.12 15.90 -20.98
C GLY A 349 26.77 14.58 -21.39
N ARG A 350 27.94 14.25 -20.83
CA ARG A 350 28.56 12.93 -20.99
C ARG A 350 27.70 11.83 -20.36
N GLY A 351 27.07 12.14 -19.23
CA GLY A 351 26.16 11.25 -18.52
C GLY A 351 24.95 10.86 -19.37
N ARG A 352 24.36 11.81 -20.11
CA ARG A 352 23.29 11.56 -21.07
C ARG A 352 23.70 10.56 -22.14
N ILE A 353 24.89 10.70 -22.72
CA ILE A 353 25.40 9.78 -23.75
C ILE A 353 25.56 8.37 -23.19
N ALA A 354 26.12 8.24 -21.99
CA ALA A 354 26.28 6.94 -21.32
C ALA A 354 24.91 6.33 -20.93
N PHE A 355 23.98 7.15 -20.43
CA PHE A 355 22.61 6.76 -20.12
C PHE A 355 21.87 6.25 -21.36
N GLN A 356 21.94 6.98 -22.48
CA GLN A 356 21.34 6.57 -23.76
C GLN A 356 21.84 5.20 -24.20
N LYS A 357 23.11 4.90 -23.99
CA LYS A 357 23.72 3.64 -24.42
C LYS A 357 23.37 2.45 -23.52
N HIS A 358 23.30 2.64 -22.20
CA HIS A 358 23.24 1.52 -21.25
C HIS A 358 21.94 1.45 -20.44
N CYS A 359 21.28 2.58 -20.20
CA CYS A 359 20.15 2.66 -19.26
C CYS A 359 18.82 2.91 -19.99
N SER A 360 18.82 3.59 -21.13
CA SER A 360 17.61 3.97 -21.88
C SER A 360 16.81 2.78 -22.43
N VAL A 361 17.45 1.62 -22.54
CA VAL A 361 16.81 0.36 -22.96
C VAL A 361 15.68 -0.01 -21.99
N CYS A 362 15.88 0.27 -20.70
CA CYS A 362 14.94 -0.10 -19.64
C CYS A 362 14.29 1.09 -18.95
N HIS A 363 15.00 2.20 -18.77
CA HIS A 363 14.55 3.33 -17.97
C HIS A 363 14.20 4.55 -18.82
N ARG A 364 13.18 5.28 -18.39
CA ARG A 364 12.87 6.62 -18.90
C ARG A 364 13.53 7.67 -18.02
N LEU A 365 14.12 8.69 -18.63
CA LEU A 365 14.53 9.93 -17.99
C LEU A 365 14.24 11.07 -18.95
N GLU A 366 13.49 12.07 -18.49
CA GLU A 366 12.88 13.08 -19.35
C GLU A 366 12.02 12.43 -20.46
N ASN A 367 12.34 12.68 -21.74
CA ASN A 367 11.66 12.11 -22.90
C ASN A 367 12.48 11.00 -23.58
N GLU A 368 13.53 10.51 -22.93
CA GLU A 368 14.42 9.48 -23.49
C GLU A 368 14.26 8.13 -22.78
N GLY A 369 14.30 7.05 -23.57
CA GLY A 369 14.28 5.67 -23.09
C GLY A 369 12.90 5.02 -23.08
N ARG A 370 12.71 3.99 -22.25
CA ARG A 370 11.51 3.13 -22.21
C ARG A 370 10.95 2.98 -20.80
N HIS A 371 9.70 2.50 -20.71
CA HIS A 371 9.01 2.18 -19.45
C HIS A 371 9.04 0.70 -19.14
N ILE A 372 10.23 0.17 -18.90
CA ILE A 372 10.40 -1.21 -18.42
C ILE A 372 10.72 -1.16 -16.92
N GLY A 373 11.77 -0.42 -16.56
CA GLY A 373 12.07 -0.04 -15.18
C GLY A 373 11.36 1.25 -14.75
N PRO A 374 11.58 1.71 -13.50
CA PRO A 374 11.04 2.96 -12.99
C PRO A 374 11.50 4.16 -13.82
N ASP A 375 10.63 5.18 -13.91
CA ASP A 375 10.97 6.50 -14.43
C ASP A 375 11.95 7.18 -13.47
N LEU A 376 13.15 7.48 -13.96
CA LEU A 376 14.23 8.03 -13.14
C LEU A 376 14.05 9.51 -12.83
N THR A 377 13.10 10.21 -13.48
CA THR A 377 12.78 11.61 -13.17
C THR A 377 12.38 11.77 -11.70
N ALA A 378 11.58 10.82 -11.20
CA ALA A 378 11.14 10.76 -9.79
C ALA A 378 12.26 10.36 -8.81
N LEU A 379 13.39 9.86 -9.32
CA LEU A 379 14.54 9.41 -8.53
C LEU A 379 15.71 10.40 -8.54
N SER A 380 15.55 11.54 -9.20
CA SER A 380 16.57 12.59 -9.31
C SER A 380 16.98 13.22 -7.96
N ASN A 381 16.15 13.06 -6.93
CA ASN A 381 16.40 13.52 -5.56
C ASN A 381 17.27 12.56 -4.72
N ARG A 382 17.56 11.35 -5.20
CA ARG A 382 18.38 10.36 -4.48
C ARG A 382 19.85 10.79 -4.37
N SER A 383 20.56 10.35 -3.32
CA SER A 383 22.01 10.53 -3.23
C SER A 383 22.75 9.95 -4.43
N PRO A 384 23.92 10.52 -4.76
CA PRO A 384 24.90 9.85 -5.60
C PRO A 384 25.21 8.41 -5.15
N HIS A 385 25.35 8.22 -3.83
CA HIS A 385 25.55 6.90 -3.23
C HIS A 385 24.38 5.95 -3.47
N ALA A 386 23.14 6.36 -3.21
CA ALA A 386 21.97 5.51 -3.45
C ALA A 386 21.82 5.12 -4.93
N LEU A 387 22.10 6.05 -5.85
CA LEU A 387 22.09 5.76 -7.29
C LEU A 387 23.21 4.81 -7.69
N LEU A 388 24.42 4.97 -7.14
CA LEU A 388 25.52 4.04 -7.34
C LEU A 388 25.16 2.62 -6.88
N VAL A 389 24.59 2.50 -5.68
CA VAL A 389 24.11 1.22 -5.15
C VAL A 389 23.05 0.62 -6.06
N ALA A 390 22.08 1.40 -6.55
CA ALA A 390 21.05 0.89 -7.45
C ALA A 390 21.61 0.41 -8.80
N ILE A 391 22.68 1.06 -9.30
CA ILE A 391 23.35 0.67 -10.56
C ILE A 391 24.17 -0.61 -10.37
N LEU A 392 24.88 -0.73 -9.26
CA LEU A 392 25.81 -1.83 -9.01
C LEU A 392 25.15 -3.03 -8.33
N ASP A 393 24.12 -2.82 -7.54
CA ASP A 393 23.41 -3.86 -6.82
C ASP A 393 21.90 -3.72 -7.04
N PRO A 394 21.43 -3.91 -8.30
CA PRO A 394 20.03 -3.65 -8.65
C PRO A 394 19.03 -4.56 -7.93
N SER A 395 19.47 -5.73 -7.48
CA SER A 395 18.65 -6.68 -6.70
C SER A 395 18.60 -6.34 -5.20
N ARG A 396 19.45 -5.42 -4.69
CA ARG A 396 19.49 -5.05 -3.27
C ARG A 396 18.15 -4.58 -2.73
N ALA A 397 17.39 -3.87 -3.56
CA ALA A 397 16.16 -3.20 -3.17
C ALA A 397 15.13 -3.16 -4.30
N VAL A 398 14.89 -4.30 -4.96
CA VAL A 398 13.92 -4.40 -6.07
C VAL A 398 12.47 -4.49 -5.55
N GLU A 399 11.59 -3.65 -6.11
CA GLU A 399 10.14 -3.75 -5.88
C GLU A 399 9.56 -4.96 -6.64
N GLU A 400 8.50 -5.58 -6.10
CA GLU A 400 7.90 -6.80 -6.65
C GLU A 400 7.55 -6.69 -8.14
N LYS A 401 7.04 -5.53 -8.56
CA LYS A 401 6.65 -5.26 -9.96
C LYS A 401 7.82 -5.24 -10.95
N PHE A 402 9.07 -5.17 -10.48
CA PHE A 402 10.28 -5.14 -11.30
C PHE A 402 11.13 -6.42 -11.19
N LYS A 403 10.64 -7.44 -10.47
CA LYS A 403 11.31 -8.73 -10.35
C LYS A 403 11.12 -9.58 -11.60
N SER A 404 12.15 -10.35 -11.94
CA SER A 404 12.09 -11.29 -13.06
C SER A 404 11.50 -12.63 -12.62
N TYR A 405 10.58 -13.15 -13.42
CA TYR A 405 9.94 -14.45 -13.29
C TYR A 405 10.33 -15.36 -14.46
N VAL A 406 10.29 -16.66 -14.21
CA VAL A 406 10.48 -17.70 -15.22
C VAL A 406 9.26 -18.60 -15.21
N ALA A 407 8.51 -18.63 -16.32
CA ALA A 407 7.42 -19.57 -16.54
C ALA A 407 7.91 -20.78 -17.34
N PHE A 408 7.60 -21.97 -16.86
CA PHE A 408 7.74 -23.24 -17.56
C PHE A 408 6.37 -23.64 -18.08
N ALA A 409 6.24 -23.68 -19.41
CA ALA A 409 5.00 -23.99 -20.08
C ALA A 409 4.90 -25.49 -20.42
N SER A 410 3.67 -26.01 -20.50
CA SER A 410 3.39 -27.42 -20.79
C SER A 410 3.85 -27.90 -22.16
N ASP A 411 4.12 -26.97 -23.08
CA ASP A 411 4.71 -27.24 -24.39
C ASP A 411 6.25 -27.27 -24.37
N GLY A 412 6.87 -27.19 -23.18
CA GLY A 412 8.31 -27.20 -22.97
C GLY A 412 8.98 -25.84 -23.16
N ARG A 413 8.24 -24.76 -23.46
CA ARG A 413 8.82 -23.42 -23.52
C ARG A 413 9.19 -22.93 -22.12
N GLN A 414 10.33 -22.25 -22.04
CA GLN A 414 10.73 -21.45 -20.87
C GLN A 414 10.65 -19.97 -21.25
N VAL A 415 9.81 -19.21 -20.55
CA VAL A 415 9.62 -17.78 -20.79
C VAL A 415 10.08 -17.00 -19.57
N SER A 416 11.02 -16.07 -19.74
CA SER A 416 11.53 -15.23 -18.66
C SER A 416 11.13 -13.77 -18.88
N GLY A 417 10.73 -13.06 -17.81
CA GLY A 417 10.39 -11.64 -17.86
C GLY A 417 9.68 -11.14 -16.60
N MET A 418 9.30 -9.87 -16.59
CA MET A 418 8.47 -9.30 -15.51
C MET A 418 6.99 -9.52 -15.80
N ILE A 419 6.18 -9.77 -14.77
CA ILE A 419 4.73 -9.87 -14.91
C ILE A 419 4.14 -8.47 -15.04
N VAL A 420 3.64 -8.14 -16.24
CA VAL A 420 3.03 -6.84 -16.56
C VAL A 420 1.51 -6.86 -16.54
N GLN A 421 0.91 -8.05 -16.61
CA GLN A 421 -0.53 -8.24 -16.52
C GLN A 421 -0.84 -9.66 -16.01
N GLU A 422 -1.84 -9.74 -15.14
CA GLU A 422 -2.34 -10.98 -14.57
C GLU A 422 -3.88 -10.96 -14.62
N THR A 423 -4.49 -12.00 -15.16
CA THR A 423 -5.96 -12.15 -15.26
C THR A 423 -6.41 -13.52 -14.73
N SER A 424 -7.72 -13.77 -14.77
CA SER A 424 -8.29 -15.08 -14.43
C SER A 424 -7.84 -16.20 -15.38
N VAL A 425 -7.48 -15.89 -16.63
CA VAL A 425 -7.18 -16.89 -17.66
C VAL A 425 -5.74 -16.85 -18.17
N SER A 426 -4.99 -15.78 -17.91
CA SER A 426 -3.63 -15.60 -18.47
C SER A 426 -2.68 -14.79 -17.60
N VAL A 427 -1.39 -14.99 -17.83
CA VAL A 427 -0.28 -14.19 -17.29
C VAL A 427 0.55 -13.65 -18.46
N THR A 428 0.88 -12.36 -18.44
CA THR A 428 1.73 -11.74 -19.47
C THR A 428 3.08 -11.34 -18.89
N LEU A 429 4.14 -11.91 -19.48
CA LEU A 429 5.54 -11.62 -19.16
C LEU A 429 6.15 -10.67 -20.19
N ASP A 430 6.86 -9.65 -19.74
CA ASP A 430 7.68 -8.77 -20.58
C ASP A 430 9.16 -9.12 -20.37
N ALA A 431 9.78 -9.69 -21.41
CA ALA A 431 11.18 -10.14 -21.38
C ALA A 431 12.21 -9.00 -21.46
N GLY A 432 11.74 -7.75 -21.56
CA GLY A 432 12.58 -6.61 -21.91
C GLY A 432 12.39 -6.22 -23.38
N GLU A 433 12.77 -4.98 -23.71
CA GLU A 433 12.66 -4.38 -25.05
C GLU A 433 11.22 -4.32 -25.64
N GLY A 434 10.20 -4.53 -24.80
CA GLY A 434 8.78 -4.51 -25.18
C GLY A 434 8.26 -5.84 -25.77
N LYS A 435 9.02 -6.93 -25.63
CA LYS A 435 8.61 -8.25 -26.09
C LYS A 435 7.72 -8.92 -25.03
N LYS A 436 6.42 -8.72 -25.17
CA LYS A 436 5.40 -9.34 -24.31
C LYS A 436 5.05 -10.75 -24.80
N THR A 437 4.98 -11.69 -23.87
CA THR A 437 4.51 -13.06 -24.09
C THR A 437 3.37 -13.33 -23.13
N THR A 438 2.19 -13.60 -23.66
CA THR A 438 1.02 -14.01 -22.86
C THR A 438 0.93 -15.53 -22.86
N LEU A 439 0.85 -16.12 -21.67
CA LEU A 439 0.66 -17.55 -21.44
C LEU A 439 -0.73 -17.75 -20.83
N ALA A 440 -1.50 -18.70 -21.36
CA ALA A 440 -2.73 -19.11 -20.70
C ALA A 440 -2.37 -19.83 -19.39
N ARG A 441 -3.14 -19.64 -18.32
CA ARG A 441 -2.83 -20.28 -17.02
C ARG A 441 -2.81 -21.81 -17.10
N ALA A 442 -3.66 -22.38 -17.95
CA ALA A 442 -3.69 -23.82 -18.22
C ALA A 442 -2.40 -24.34 -18.88
N GLU A 443 -1.62 -23.48 -19.52
CA GLU A 443 -0.32 -23.82 -20.13
C GLU A 443 0.84 -23.67 -19.15
N ILE A 444 0.64 -23.10 -17.96
CA ILE A 444 1.74 -22.84 -17.00
C ILE A 444 1.84 -24.03 -16.05
N GLU A 445 2.92 -24.80 -16.16
CA GLU A 445 3.24 -25.88 -15.22
C GLU A 445 3.86 -25.33 -13.94
N GLU A 446 4.79 -24.38 -14.10
CA GLU A 446 5.51 -23.78 -13.00
C GLU A 446 5.84 -22.33 -13.33
N LEU A 447 5.76 -21.48 -12.31
CA LEU A 447 6.23 -20.11 -12.36
C LEU A 447 7.21 -19.94 -11.21
N ARG A 448 8.40 -19.41 -11.46
CA ARG A 448 9.42 -19.17 -10.43
C ARG A 448 9.79 -17.71 -10.37
N ASP A 449 9.82 -17.15 -9.16
CA ASP A 449 10.53 -15.90 -8.92
C ASP A 449 12.03 -16.17 -8.87
N THR A 450 12.79 -15.31 -9.53
CA THR A 450 14.25 -15.36 -9.46
C THR A 450 14.80 -14.63 -8.23
N GLY A 451 14.00 -13.77 -7.59
CA GLY A 451 14.43 -12.82 -6.56
C GLY A 451 15.30 -11.70 -7.12
N LEU A 452 15.54 -11.68 -8.44
CA LEU A 452 16.45 -10.75 -9.10
C LEU A 452 15.67 -9.64 -9.82
N SER A 453 16.30 -8.48 -9.89
CA SER A 453 15.84 -7.41 -10.79
C SER A 453 15.99 -7.83 -12.24
N LEU A 454 15.09 -7.35 -13.11
CA LEU A 454 15.29 -7.41 -14.56
C LEU A 454 16.50 -6.56 -15.00
N MET A 455 16.95 -5.61 -14.18
CA MET A 455 18.15 -4.84 -14.47
C MET A 455 19.40 -5.75 -14.41
N PRO A 456 20.26 -5.74 -15.46
CA PRO A 456 21.41 -6.64 -15.52
C PRO A 456 22.41 -6.43 -14.38
N ILE A 457 22.91 -7.53 -13.81
CA ILE A 457 24.06 -7.51 -12.90
C ILE A 457 25.35 -7.43 -13.73
N GLY A 458 26.35 -6.71 -13.24
CA GLY A 458 27.67 -6.61 -13.89
C GLY A 458 27.82 -5.44 -14.85
N LEU A 459 26.93 -4.44 -14.81
CA LEU A 459 27.02 -3.22 -15.62
C LEU A 459 28.36 -2.48 -15.43
N GLU A 460 28.99 -2.62 -14.27
CA GLU A 460 30.32 -2.06 -14.00
C GLU A 460 31.42 -2.60 -14.90
N ARG A 461 31.22 -3.76 -15.54
CA ARG A 461 32.17 -4.30 -16.53
C ARG A 461 32.09 -3.57 -17.88
N GLN A 462 31.00 -2.87 -18.13
CA GLN A 462 30.74 -2.13 -19.36
C GLN A 462 30.82 -0.61 -19.18
N LEU A 463 30.88 -0.15 -17.93
CA LEU A 463 30.93 1.26 -17.56
C LEU A 463 32.27 1.57 -16.88
N THR A 464 32.94 2.62 -17.34
CA THR A 464 34.09 3.18 -16.62
C THR A 464 33.63 3.94 -15.37
N ASN A 465 34.53 4.12 -14.39
CA ASN A 465 34.24 4.94 -13.19
C ASN A 465 33.74 6.35 -13.57
N GLN A 466 34.31 6.96 -14.60
CA GLN A 466 33.89 8.28 -15.09
C GLN A 466 32.47 8.24 -15.66
N GLN A 467 32.12 7.21 -16.43
CA GLN A 467 30.76 7.07 -16.97
C GLN A 467 29.73 6.85 -15.86
N ILE A 468 30.06 6.11 -14.80
CA ILE A 468 29.17 5.94 -13.65
C ILE A 468 28.94 7.28 -12.95
N ALA A 469 30.00 8.05 -12.69
CA ALA A 469 29.90 9.39 -12.09
C ALA A 469 29.04 10.34 -12.95
N ASP A 470 29.28 10.34 -14.26
CA ASP A 470 28.55 11.16 -15.22
C ASP A 470 27.07 10.74 -15.32
N ILE A 471 26.74 9.44 -15.33
CA ILE A 471 25.35 8.93 -15.32
C ILE A 471 24.63 9.38 -14.06
N VAL A 472 25.26 9.20 -12.89
CA VAL A 472 24.69 9.63 -11.60
C VAL A 472 24.42 11.14 -11.62
N ALA A 473 25.33 11.93 -12.18
CA ALA A 473 25.12 13.36 -12.33
C ALA A 473 24.00 13.71 -13.31
N TYR A 474 23.86 12.99 -14.42
CA TYR A 474 22.78 13.19 -15.38
C TYR A 474 21.41 12.89 -14.78
N VAL A 475 21.24 11.74 -14.12
CA VAL A 475 19.98 11.36 -13.43
C VAL A 475 19.58 12.44 -12.41
N ARG A 476 20.55 12.98 -11.68
CA ARG A 476 20.31 14.06 -10.70
C ARG A 476 20.10 15.42 -11.33
N SER A 477 20.59 15.65 -12.55
CA SER A 477 20.50 16.96 -13.22
C SER A 477 19.08 17.33 -13.64
N VAL A 478 18.21 16.33 -13.79
CA VAL A 478 16.79 16.48 -14.15
C VAL A 478 15.94 16.87 -12.93
N GLY A 479 16.47 16.66 -11.71
CA GLY A 479 15.79 17.04 -10.47
C GLY A 479 16.06 18.50 -10.06
N PRO A 480 15.36 18.98 -9.01
CA PRO A 480 15.64 20.31 -8.46
C PRO A 480 17.10 20.38 -8.00
N LYS A 481 17.86 21.32 -8.57
CA LYS A 481 19.25 21.57 -8.17
C LYS A 481 19.28 22.18 -6.77
N PRO A 482 20.21 21.77 -5.90
CA PRO A 482 20.38 22.43 -4.62
C PRO A 482 20.80 23.89 -4.82
N LYS A 483 20.28 24.78 -3.98
CA LYS A 483 20.67 26.19 -3.96
C LYS A 483 22.14 26.34 -3.60
N SER A 484 22.79 27.37 -4.13
CA SER A 484 24.19 27.71 -3.85
C SER A 484 24.27 29.06 -3.13
N PHE A 485 25.08 29.12 -2.08
CA PHE A 485 25.30 30.31 -1.26
C PHE A 485 26.81 30.43 -0.99
N ALA A 486 27.30 31.66 -0.74
CA ALA A 486 28.70 31.84 -0.35
C ALA A 486 28.96 31.23 1.03
N ASN A 487 30.15 30.64 1.22
CA ASN A 487 30.56 29.95 2.46
C ASN A 487 29.66 28.77 2.87
N HIS A 488 28.92 28.21 1.92
CA HIS A 488 28.09 27.01 2.08
C HIS A 488 28.53 25.97 1.04
N GLU A 489 29.21 24.94 1.51
CA GLU A 489 29.82 23.91 0.68
C GLU A 489 29.31 22.52 1.10
N PRO A 490 28.33 21.97 0.36
CA PRO A 490 27.81 20.64 0.67
C PRO A 490 28.91 19.58 0.59
N SER A 491 29.11 18.83 1.66
CA SER A 491 30.19 17.84 1.75
C SER A 491 29.77 16.61 2.55
N LEU A 492 30.52 15.52 2.40
CA LEU A 492 30.34 14.32 3.21
C LEU A 492 30.81 14.58 4.64
N VAL A 493 29.93 14.42 5.62
CA VAL A 493 30.25 14.57 7.05
C VAL A 493 30.82 13.26 7.58
N THR A 494 31.96 13.34 8.27
CA THR A 494 32.58 12.22 8.98
C THR A 494 32.53 12.46 10.48
N ALA A 495 32.44 11.38 11.25
CA ALA A 495 32.45 11.46 12.70
C ALA A 495 33.79 11.98 13.25
N ASP A 496 33.73 12.62 14.41
CA ASP A 496 34.91 12.99 15.19
C ASP A 496 35.54 11.78 15.93
N GLU A 497 36.58 12.02 16.74
CA GLU A 497 37.28 10.97 17.50
C GLU A 497 36.37 10.22 18.48
N LYS A 498 35.27 10.84 18.94
CA LYS A 498 34.28 10.25 19.85
C LYS A 498 33.13 9.56 19.09
N GLY A 499 33.16 9.57 17.76
CA GLY A 499 32.11 9.00 16.92
C GLY A 499 30.91 9.94 16.72
N VAL A 500 30.99 11.20 17.16
CA VAL A 500 29.90 12.18 17.03
C VAL A 500 29.88 12.75 15.62
N LEU A 501 28.71 12.80 15.01
CA LEU A 501 28.50 13.42 13.69
C LEU A 501 27.89 14.80 13.86
N VAL A 502 28.63 15.84 13.46
CA VAL A 502 28.17 17.24 13.49
C VAL A 502 27.74 17.66 12.08
N LEU A 503 26.44 17.67 11.84
CA LEU A 503 25.83 18.01 10.56
C LEU A 503 25.52 19.51 10.52
N ALA A 504 26.50 20.33 10.15
CA ALA A 504 26.33 21.77 10.10
C ALA A 504 25.51 22.24 8.89
N ALA A 505 24.78 23.34 9.03
CA ALA A 505 24.05 24.01 7.96
C ALA A 505 24.93 24.31 6.73
N THR A 506 26.21 24.61 6.97
CA THR A 506 27.20 24.86 5.90
C THR A 506 27.48 23.67 4.99
N ASN A 507 27.19 22.45 5.43
CA ASN A 507 27.55 21.21 4.74
C ASN A 507 26.33 20.49 4.15
N CYS A 508 25.16 21.12 4.17
CA CYS A 508 23.93 20.53 3.65
C CYS A 508 23.69 20.89 2.19
N ARG A 509 22.75 20.19 1.54
CA ARG A 509 22.12 20.61 0.29
C ARG A 509 20.76 21.20 0.61
N ILE A 510 20.51 22.41 0.11
CA ILE A 510 19.28 23.16 0.36
C ILE A 510 18.38 23.09 -0.88
N TYR A 511 17.11 22.72 -0.69
CA TYR A 511 16.09 22.65 -1.74
C TYR A 511 14.82 23.38 -1.32
N GLY A 512 13.92 23.58 -2.30
CA GLY A 512 12.63 24.22 -2.12
C GLY A 512 12.67 25.73 -2.41
N PRO A 513 11.50 26.39 -2.46
CA PRO A 513 11.40 27.77 -2.91
C PRO A 513 11.92 28.78 -1.88
N ARG A 514 11.72 28.55 -0.57
CA ARG A 514 11.93 29.59 0.46
C ARG A 514 13.16 29.38 1.33
N LEU A 515 13.54 28.14 1.61
CA LEU A 515 14.67 27.84 2.50
C LEU A 515 15.98 28.46 2.01
N THR A 516 16.70 29.11 2.93
CA THR A 516 17.96 29.81 2.64
C THR A 516 19.03 29.52 3.69
N PHE A 517 20.28 29.84 3.34
CA PHE A 517 21.41 29.83 4.25
C PHE A 517 21.76 31.26 4.67
N ASP A 518 21.72 31.53 5.98
CA ASP A 518 22.16 32.81 6.55
C ASP A 518 23.67 32.75 6.83
N GLN A 519 24.42 33.66 6.21
CA GLN A 519 25.88 33.69 6.33
C GLN A 519 26.36 34.25 7.68
N GLU A 520 25.61 35.16 8.28
CA GLU A 520 25.99 35.81 9.54
C GLU A 520 25.84 34.83 10.70
N PHE A 521 24.69 34.15 10.76
CA PHE A 521 24.39 33.20 11.83
C PHE A 521 24.82 31.76 11.52
N ARG A 522 25.29 31.51 10.29
CA ARG A 522 25.64 30.18 9.75
C ARG A 522 24.54 29.16 9.98
N ASN A 523 23.30 29.55 9.74
CA ASN A 523 22.12 28.73 9.97
C ASN A 523 21.35 28.49 8.66
N LEU A 524 20.38 27.59 8.74
CA LEU A 524 19.26 27.51 7.82
C LEU A 524 18.12 28.35 8.38
N GLY A 525 17.46 29.11 7.52
CA GLY A 525 16.31 29.94 7.87
C GLY A 525 15.39 30.17 6.68
N TRP A 526 14.28 30.88 6.91
CA TRP A 526 13.22 31.08 5.93
C TRP A 526 12.57 29.77 5.46
N TRP A 527 12.46 28.82 6.38
CA TRP A 527 11.80 27.54 6.14
C TRP A 527 10.28 27.73 6.17
N ILE A 528 9.67 28.08 5.04
CA ILE A 528 8.27 28.57 4.94
C ILE A 528 7.53 27.87 3.78
N SER A 529 7.91 26.65 3.46
CA SER A 529 7.23 25.83 2.46
C SER A 529 7.39 24.36 2.82
N ASP A 530 6.38 23.56 2.53
CA ASP A 530 6.42 22.10 2.61
C ASP A 530 7.32 21.45 1.53
N GLU A 531 7.69 22.20 0.49
CA GLU A 531 8.71 21.80 -0.48
C GLU A 531 10.14 22.05 0.00
N ASP A 532 10.33 22.85 1.05
CA ASP A 532 11.64 23.17 1.61
C ASP A 532 12.24 21.98 2.36
N ARG A 533 13.47 21.64 1.99
CA ARG A 533 14.22 20.59 2.69
C ARG A 533 15.73 20.83 2.69
N ALA A 534 16.36 20.41 3.78
CA ALA A 534 17.81 20.33 3.91
C ALA A 534 18.25 18.88 3.95
N VAL A 535 19.34 18.55 3.26
CA VAL A 535 19.85 17.18 3.14
C VAL A 535 21.36 17.13 3.42
N TRP A 536 21.77 16.33 4.38
CA TRP A 536 23.16 16.05 4.71
C TRP A 536 23.56 14.66 4.22
N SER A 537 24.81 14.52 3.79
CA SER A 537 25.44 13.24 3.52
C SER A 537 26.44 12.94 4.62
N LEU A 538 26.41 11.75 5.19
CA LEU A 538 27.25 11.38 6.33
C LEU A 538 27.81 9.95 6.21
N THR A 539 28.97 9.72 6.82
CA THR A 539 29.56 8.39 6.99
C THR A 539 29.40 7.97 8.45
N VAL A 540 28.47 7.04 8.69
CA VAL A 540 28.21 6.46 10.01
C VAL A 540 29.38 5.53 10.39
N PRO A 541 30.10 5.80 11.48
CA PRO A 541 31.33 5.07 11.82
C PRO A 541 31.04 3.66 12.36
N ARG A 542 29.92 3.47 13.07
CA ARG A 542 29.51 2.21 13.69
C ARG A 542 28.00 2.02 13.66
N THR A 543 27.55 0.78 13.53
CA THR A 543 26.12 0.44 13.70
C THR A 543 25.74 0.59 15.17
N GLY A 544 24.63 1.26 15.47
CA GLY A 544 24.18 1.49 16.85
C GLY A 544 23.12 2.57 16.98
N GLU A 545 22.70 2.85 18.21
CA GLU A 545 21.80 3.97 18.52
C GLU A 545 22.57 5.28 18.65
N TYR A 546 21.97 6.36 18.14
CA TYR A 546 22.48 7.72 18.23
C TYR A 546 21.39 8.62 18.78
N LEU A 547 21.74 9.42 19.80
CA LEU A 547 20.94 10.54 20.26
C LEU A 547 21.04 11.69 19.26
N VAL A 548 19.91 12.34 19.00
CA VAL A 548 19.78 13.42 18.04
C VAL A 548 19.55 14.72 18.79
N PHE A 549 20.40 15.70 18.56
CA PHE A 549 20.23 17.05 19.08
C PHE A 549 20.21 18.07 17.95
N PHE A 550 19.35 19.08 18.05
CA PHE A 550 19.33 20.22 17.15
C PHE A 550 19.84 21.46 17.89
N ASP A 551 20.87 22.11 17.34
CA ASP A 551 21.21 23.49 17.71
C ASP A 551 20.32 24.44 16.90
N SER A 552 19.22 24.87 17.50
CA SER A 552 18.18 25.63 16.79
C SER A 552 17.67 26.82 17.60
N ALA A 553 17.00 27.74 16.91
CA ALA A 553 16.33 28.89 17.50
C ALA A 553 14.90 29.02 16.95
N CYS A 554 13.94 29.32 17.83
CA CYS A 554 12.53 29.54 17.50
C CYS A 554 11.88 30.47 18.53
N THR A 555 10.97 31.33 18.09
CA THR A 555 10.16 32.20 18.99
C THR A 555 8.99 31.43 19.60
N GLU A 556 8.40 31.98 20.66
CA GLU A 556 7.19 31.39 21.27
C GLU A 556 5.99 31.35 20.33
N GLU A 557 5.83 32.40 19.51
CA GLU A 557 4.75 32.49 18.50
C GLU A 557 4.84 31.41 17.43
N GLU A 558 6.06 30.97 17.11
CA GLU A 558 6.32 30.11 15.96
C GLU A 558 6.55 28.64 16.35
N ALA A 559 6.65 28.37 17.66
CA ALA A 559 6.75 27.03 18.23
C ALA A 559 5.46 26.22 17.99
N GLY A 560 5.55 24.89 18.15
CA GLY A 560 4.41 23.99 17.96
C GLY A 560 4.30 23.41 16.54
N LYS A 561 5.05 23.94 15.57
CA LYS A 561 5.12 23.37 14.22
C LYS A 561 5.83 22.02 14.23
N ARG A 562 5.45 21.14 13.30
CA ARG A 562 5.99 19.78 13.20
C ARG A 562 7.05 19.68 12.11
N PHE A 563 8.07 18.90 12.40
CA PHE A 563 9.10 18.53 11.43
C PHE A 563 9.20 17.01 11.31
N VAL A 564 9.78 16.56 10.21
CA VAL A 564 10.16 15.17 9.99
C VAL A 564 11.61 15.11 9.54
N MET A 565 12.37 14.27 10.24
CA MET A 565 13.74 13.94 9.93
C MET A 565 13.81 12.47 9.50
N GLU A 566 14.44 12.20 8.35
CA GLU A 566 14.59 10.85 7.81
C GLU A 566 16.08 10.54 7.61
N VAL A 567 16.58 9.47 8.23
CA VAL A 567 17.98 9.04 8.13
C VAL A 567 18.12 7.53 8.27
N GLY A 568 18.83 6.89 7.34
CA GLY A 568 19.13 5.45 7.42
C GLY A 568 17.89 4.55 7.53
N GLY A 569 16.76 4.94 6.92
CA GLY A 569 15.48 4.23 7.02
C GLY A 569 14.63 4.60 8.25
N ASN A 570 15.20 5.31 9.22
CA ASN A 570 14.46 5.82 10.38
C ASN A 570 13.71 7.09 10.00
N ARG A 571 12.52 7.26 10.57
CA ARG A 571 11.71 8.48 10.47
C ARG A 571 11.41 9.00 11.87
N LEU A 572 11.95 10.17 12.20
CA LEU A 572 11.76 10.84 13.48
C LEU A 572 10.92 12.09 13.24
N THR A 573 9.75 12.17 13.88
CA THR A 573 8.89 13.36 13.85
C THR A 573 8.91 14.04 15.20
N GLY A 574 9.01 15.37 15.20
CA GLY A 574 9.03 16.16 16.42
C GLY A 574 8.26 17.47 16.28
N ILE A 575 8.12 18.16 17.40
CA ILE A 575 7.54 19.50 17.50
C ILE A 575 8.68 20.48 17.76
N VAL A 576 8.69 21.62 17.07
CA VAL A 576 9.65 22.69 17.33
C VAL A 576 9.28 23.37 18.64
N GLU A 577 10.19 23.34 19.60
CA GLU A 577 10.06 24.04 20.87
C GLU A 577 10.57 25.48 20.77
N SER A 578 9.99 26.37 21.59
CA SER A 578 10.48 27.75 21.69
C SER A 578 11.83 27.79 22.40
N THR A 579 12.77 28.55 21.83
CA THR A 579 14.03 28.91 22.50
C THR A 579 14.01 30.35 23.00
N GLY A 580 12.89 31.05 22.83
CA GLY A 580 12.62 32.41 23.28
C GLY A 580 12.76 33.47 22.18
N SER A 581 13.79 33.39 21.33
CA SER A 581 13.97 34.32 20.21
C SER A 581 14.70 33.69 19.04
N TRP A 582 14.59 34.31 17.85
CA TRP A 582 15.31 33.90 16.64
C TRP A 582 16.84 34.00 16.70
N ASN A 583 17.39 34.60 17.77
CA ASN A 583 18.82 34.73 18.02
C ASN A 583 19.28 33.92 19.24
N THR A 584 18.36 33.26 19.94
CA THR A 584 18.66 32.45 21.12
C THR A 584 18.73 30.99 20.69
N TYR A 585 19.94 30.53 20.36
CA TYR A 585 20.18 29.14 20.00
C TYR A 585 20.29 28.26 21.24
N ARG A 586 19.64 27.11 21.20
CA ARG A 586 19.73 26.08 22.24
C ARG A 586 19.85 24.73 21.58
N GLU A 587 20.63 23.86 22.22
CA GLU A 587 20.67 22.45 21.89
C GLU A 587 19.43 21.78 22.50
N VAL A 588 18.60 21.18 21.64
CA VAL A 588 17.36 20.51 22.01
C VAL A 588 17.48 19.04 21.65
N GLU A 589 17.24 18.15 22.62
CA GLU A 589 17.17 16.71 22.38
C GLU A 589 15.89 16.37 21.61
N ILE A 590 16.05 15.75 20.45
CA ILE A 590 14.93 15.41 19.57
C ILE A 590 14.49 13.96 19.76
N GLY A 591 15.43 13.07 20.07
CA GLY A 591 15.16 11.65 20.28
C GLY A 591 16.32 10.77 19.86
N LYS A 592 16.03 9.52 19.52
CA LYS A 592 17.01 8.49 19.15
C LYS A 592 16.76 7.95 17.75
N VAL A 593 17.82 7.63 17.04
CA VAL A 593 17.78 6.91 15.75
C VAL A 593 18.80 5.78 15.75
N ARG A 594 18.49 4.66 15.10
CA ARG A 594 19.43 3.55 14.96
C ARG A 594 20.06 3.57 13.57
N LEU A 595 21.35 3.79 13.51
CA LEU A 595 22.08 3.91 12.25
C LEU A 595 22.93 2.68 11.98
N THR A 596 23.08 2.33 10.70
CA THR A 596 23.97 1.27 10.24
C THR A 596 25.28 1.88 9.75
N LYS A 597 26.42 1.25 10.09
CA LYS A 597 27.74 1.65 9.60
C LYS A 597 27.74 1.77 8.07
N GLY A 598 28.24 2.88 7.54
CA GLY A 598 28.29 3.14 6.11
C GLY A 598 27.82 4.55 5.75
N ILE A 599 27.60 4.81 4.47
CA ILE A 599 27.12 6.10 3.99
C ILE A 599 25.60 6.19 4.14
N ALA A 600 25.12 7.29 4.74
CA ALA A 600 23.72 7.61 4.89
C ALA A 600 23.42 9.04 4.44
N GLU A 601 22.15 9.31 4.14
CA GLU A 601 21.62 10.67 3.99
C GLU A 601 20.65 10.95 5.13
N LEU A 602 20.77 12.16 5.69
CA LEU A 602 19.78 12.71 6.61
C LEU A 602 19.04 13.82 5.87
N SER A 603 17.71 13.73 5.82
CA SER A 603 16.85 14.81 5.32
C SER A 603 15.98 15.36 6.43
N LEU A 604 15.77 16.67 6.41
CA LEU A 604 14.88 17.39 7.32
C LEU A 604 13.92 18.26 6.50
N ARG A 605 12.64 18.29 6.88
CA ARG A 605 11.55 19.10 6.28
C ARG A 605 10.42 19.34 7.28
N SER A 606 9.51 20.26 6.98
CA SER A 606 8.26 20.43 7.72
C SER A 606 7.30 19.26 7.46
N VAL A 607 6.32 19.10 8.36
CA VAL A 607 5.18 18.19 8.14
C VAL A 607 3.97 19.01 7.70
N GLY A 608 3.65 18.94 6.41
CA GLY A 608 2.55 19.71 5.81
C GLY A 608 2.94 21.16 5.50
N GLU A 609 1.98 21.88 4.92
CA GLU A 609 2.11 23.30 4.62
C GLU A 609 2.34 24.13 5.89
N ILE A 610 3.22 25.12 5.79
CA ILE A 610 3.54 26.06 6.88
C ILE A 610 3.49 27.49 6.33
N GLU A 611 2.78 28.37 7.03
CA GLU A 611 2.58 29.77 6.60
C GLU A 611 3.69 30.71 7.10
N SER A 612 4.52 30.25 8.03
CA SER A 612 5.60 30.99 8.68
C SER A 612 6.80 30.09 9.00
N GLU A 613 7.90 30.68 9.48
CA GLU A 613 9.20 30.02 9.58
C GLU A 613 9.19 28.83 10.56
N LEU A 614 9.67 27.66 10.11
CA LEU A 614 9.70 26.42 10.91
C LEU A 614 10.61 26.56 12.14
N MET A 615 11.88 26.87 11.90
CA MET A 615 12.93 27.09 12.89
C MET A 615 14.16 27.68 12.19
N ARG A 616 15.10 28.24 12.97
CA ARG A 616 16.46 28.52 12.52
C ARG A 616 17.41 27.43 13.00
N LEU A 617 18.10 26.74 12.11
CA LEU A 617 18.89 25.55 12.45
C LEU A 617 20.38 25.73 12.11
N ARG A 618 21.27 25.57 13.09
CA ARG A 618 22.73 25.64 12.89
C ARG A 618 23.35 24.28 12.65
N THR A 619 23.11 23.33 13.54
CA THR A 619 23.69 21.99 13.47
C THR A 619 22.71 20.93 13.93
N ILE A 620 22.88 19.72 13.40
CA ILE A 620 22.31 18.49 13.96
C ILE A 620 23.46 17.65 14.50
N HIS A 621 23.41 17.26 15.77
CA HIS A 621 24.39 16.36 16.37
C HIS A 621 23.81 14.96 16.49
N LEU A 622 24.54 13.96 15.97
CA LEU A 622 24.24 12.55 16.19
C LEU A 622 25.32 11.98 17.10
N THR A 623 24.97 11.79 18.36
CA THR A 623 25.88 11.33 19.41
C THR A 623 25.64 9.84 19.65
N PRO A 624 26.63 8.96 19.43
CA PRO A 624 26.43 7.54 19.62
C PRO A 624 26.19 7.21 21.09
N ILE A 625 25.19 6.39 21.38
CA ILE A 625 24.95 5.86 22.73
C ILE A 625 25.94 4.71 22.93
N GLU A 626 26.71 4.73 24.01
CA GLU A 626 27.52 3.56 24.39
C GLU A 626 26.59 2.46 24.89
N SER A 627 26.64 1.29 24.25
CA SER A 627 25.94 0.10 24.74
C SER A 627 26.61 -0.36 26.04
N GLU A 628 25.90 -0.26 27.17
CA GLU A 628 26.26 -0.99 28.39
C GLU A 628 26.45 -2.46 28.01
N HIS A 629 27.63 -3.00 28.33
CA HIS A 629 28.08 -4.34 27.95
C HIS A 629 27.34 -5.44 28.70
#